data_AF-A0A1I5F779-F1
#
_entry.id   AF-A0A1I5F779-F1
#
_cell.length_a   1.000
_cell.length_b   1.000
_cell.length_c   1.000
_cell.angle_alpha   90.00
_cell.angle_beta   90.00
_cell.angle_gamma   90.00
#
_symmetry.space_group_name_H-M   'P 1'
#
loop_
_entity.id
_entity.type
_entity.pdbx_description
1 polymer ?
#
loop_
_entity_poly.entity_id
_entity_poly.type
_entity_poly.pdbx_seq_one_letter_code
_entity_poly.pdbx_strand_id
1 'polypeptide(L)' 'MINFLSNYIVNFFVKKEFIKNEEKPIYVYGYQIILMSLLGILIISILGIILK' A
#
# COMPACT_ATOMS: atom_id res chain seq x y z
N MET A 1 -8.46 -1.09 7.21
CA MET A 1 -8.46 -0.55 5.81
C MET A 1 -7.17 -0.85 5.06
N ILE A 2 -6.00 -0.47 5.57
CA ILE A 2 -4.73 -0.67 4.84
C ILE A 2 -4.35 -2.14 4.68
N ASN A 3 -4.68 -3.00 5.66
CA ASN A 3 -4.57 -4.46 5.49
C ASN A 3 -5.42 -5.00 4.34
N PHE A 4 -6.63 -4.47 4.16
CA PHE A 4 -7.51 -4.92 3.08
C PHE A 4 -6.95 -4.50 1.73
N LEU A 5 -6.51 -3.25 1.61
CA LEU A 5 -5.98 -2.69 0.36
C LEU A 5 -4.64 -3.34 -0.04
N SER A 6 -3.71 -3.50 0.91
CA SER A 6 -2.44 -4.21 0.70
C SER A 6 -2.68 -5.66 0.29
N ASN A 7 -3.57 -6.39 0.96
CA ASN A 7 -3.93 -7.74 0.55
C ASN A 7 -4.56 -7.78 -0.84
N TYR A 8 -5.47 -6.85 -1.17
CA TYR A 8 -6.11 -6.80 -2.47
C TYR A 8 -5.08 -6.60 -3.59
N ILE A 9 -4.17 -5.65 -3.41
CA ILE A 9 -3.10 -5.34 -4.37
C ILE A 9 -2.17 -6.55 -4.54
N VAL A 10 -1.69 -7.13 -3.45
CA VAL A 10 -0.78 -8.29 -3.54
C VAL A 10 -1.50 -9.51 -4.10
N ASN A 11 -2.75 -9.76 -3.75
CA ASN A 11 -3.54 -10.82 -4.36
C ASN A 11 -3.71 -10.64 -5.88
N PHE A 12 -3.85 -9.40 -6.36
CA PHE A 12 -3.88 -9.12 -7.79
C PHE A 12 -2.55 -9.51 -8.46
N PHE A 13 -1.42 -9.15 -7.86
CA PHE A 13 -0.10 -9.51 -8.38
C PHE A 13 0.20 -11.02 -8.30
N VAL A 14 -0.24 -11.70 -7.25
CA VAL A 14 -0.15 -13.17 -7.13
C VAL A 14 -1.00 -13.85 -8.22
N LYS A 15 -2.23 -13.38 -8.47
CA LYS A 15 -3.09 -13.91 -9.55
C LYS A 15 -2.50 -13.72 -10.95
N LYS A 16 -1.63 -12.73 -11.12
CA LYS A 16 -0.92 -12.45 -12.36
C LYS A 16 0.45 -13.13 -12.44
N GLU A 17 0.78 -13.97 -11.46
CA GLU A 17 2.06 -14.71 -11.35
C GLU A 17 3.30 -13.81 -11.28
N PHE A 18 3.14 -12.51 -11.00
CA PHE A 18 4.26 -11.61 -10.74
C PHE A 18 4.91 -11.86 -9.38
N ILE A 19 4.15 -12.40 -8.44
CA ILE A 19 4.58 -12.70 -7.07
C ILE A 19 4.22 -14.14 -6.75
N LYS A 20 5.18 -14.91 -6.23
CA LYS A 20 4.90 -16.27 -5.76
C LYS A 20 4.01 -16.20 -4.51
N ASN A 21 3.07 -17.14 -4.40
CA ASN A 21 2.15 -17.17 -3.26
C ASN A 21 2.89 -17.32 -1.90
N GLU A 22 4.09 -17.91 -1.91
CA GLU A 22 4.98 -18.05 -0.75
C GLU A 22 5.50 -16.68 -0.25
N GLU A 23 5.73 -15.75 -1.17
CA GLU A 23 6.30 -14.42 -0.87
C GLU A 23 5.21 -13.41 -0.49
N LYS A 24 3.94 -13.74 -0.75
CA LYS A 24 2.76 -12.92 -0.44
C LYS A 24 2.82 -12.20 0.92
N PRO A 25 3.12 -12.83 2.06
CA PRO A 25 3.16 -12.12 3.35
C PRO A 25 4.19 -10.98 3.39
N ILE A 26 5.36 -11.18 2.75
CA ILE A 26 6.41 -10.16 2.68
C ILE A 26 5.95 -8.98 1.83
N TYR A 27 5.34 -9.26 0.67
CA TYR A 27 4.81 -8.21 -0.20
C TYR A 27 3.63 -7.47 0.44
N VAL A 28 2.74 -8.16 1.17
CA VAL A 28 1.63 -7.50 1.89
C VAL A 28 2.18 -6.50 2.88
N TYR A 29 3.20 -6.89 3.65
CA TYR A 29 3.87 -5.98 4.58
C TYR A 29 4.54 -4.81 3.86
N GLY A 30 5.26 -5.05 2.76
CA GLY A 30 5.85 -3.99 1.95
C GLY A 30 4.83 -2.97 1.44
N TYR A 31 3.70 -3.45 0.90
CA TYR A 31 2.61 -2.58 0.46
C TYR A 31 1.93 -1.82 1.61
N GLN A 32 1.85 -2.39 2.81
CA GLN A 32 1.36 -1.65 3.98
C GLN A 32 2.24 -0.44 4.29
N ILE A 33 3.56 -0.61 4.28
CA ILE A 33 4.51 0.49 4.52
C ILE A 33 4.32 1.56 3.44
N ILE A 34 4.33 1.18 2.16
CA ILE A 34 4.19 2.11 1.04
C ILE A 34 2.90 2.92 1.16
N LEU A 35 1.77 2.25 1.41
CA LEU A 35 0.47 2.91 1.55
C LEU A 35 0.41 3.87 2.74
N MET A 36 1.00 3.49 3.88
CA MET A 36 1.10 4.36 5.05
C MET A 36 1.92 5.62 4.77
N SER A 37 3.09 5.47 4.13
CA SER A 37 3.92 6.61 3.73
C SER A 37 3.20 7.53 2.76
N LEU A 38 2.47 6.98 1.79
CA LEU A 38 1.71 7.73 0.79
C LEU A 38 0.59 8.55 1.43
N LEU A 39 -0.12 7.97 2.41
CA LEU A 39 -1.14 8.69 3.18
C LEU A 39 -0.54 9.84 4.00
N GLY A 40 0.62 9.62 4.62
CA GLY A 40 1.33 10.68 5.35
C GLY A 40 1.67 11.87 4.46
N ILE A 41 2.25 11.60 3.28
CA ILE A 41 2.59 12.65 2.29
C ILE A 41 1.32 13.37 1.82
N LEU A 42 0.24 12.64 1.53
CA LEU A 42 -1.03 13.24 1.11
C LEU A 42 -1.60 14.17 2.17
N ILE A 43 -1.62 13.75 3.45
CA ILE A 43 -2.13 14.57 4.55
C ILE A 43 -1.33 15.87 4.67
N ILE A 44 0.01 15.78 4.69
CA ILE A 44 0.87 16.96 4.79
C ILE A 44 0.66 17.90 3.59
N SER A 45 0.56 17.34 2.39
CA SER A 45 0.35 18.12 1.16
C SER A 45 -1.00 18.86 1.19
N ILE A 46 -2.07 18.19 1.61
CA ILE A 46 -3.40 18.78 1.73
C ILE A 46 -3.41 19.88 2.78
N LEU A 47 -2.82 19.64 3.96
CA LEU A 47 -2.71 20.64 5.00
C LEU A 47 -1.92 21.87 4.52
N GLY A 48 -0.82 21.68 3.80
CA GLY A 48 -0.03 22.76 3.21
C GLY A 48 -0.80 23.57 2.15
N ILE A 49 -1.73 22.96 1.43
CA ILE A 49 -2.62 23.66 0.49
C ILE A 49 -3.71 24.45 1.24
N ILE A 50 -4.29 23.88 2.29
CA ILE A 50 -5.40 24.50 3.06
C ILE A 50 -4.91 25.66 3.93
N LEU A 51 -3.74 25.51 4.55
CA LEU A 51 -3.16 26.51 5.47
C LEU A 51 -2.39 27.63 4.76
N LYS A 52 -2.39 27.64 3.43
CA LYS A 52 -1.82 28.70 2.60
C LYS A 52 -2.81 29.85 2.42
#